data_AF-A0A5P8MUZ1-F1
#
_entry.id   AF-A0A5P8MUZ1-F1
#
_cell.length_a   1.000
_cell.length_b   1.000
_cell.length_c   1.000
_cell.angle_alpha   90.00
_cell.angle_beta   90.00
_cell.angle_gamma   90.00
#
_symmetry.space_group_name_H-M   'P 1'
#
loop_
_entity.id
_entity.type
_entity.pdbx_description
1 polymer ?
#
loop_
_entity_poly.entity_id
_entity_poly.type
_entity_poly.pdbx_seq_one_letter_code
_entity_poly.pdbx_strand_id
1 'polypeptide(L)'
;MTGGYDDTDNESDDAYEAAFETHRAALYDLLVAYADEHDLSDGFLALLASDIGLSLRMIAYASETEKPSVGGLRLDLDRFARELGESVRDAKKHAADFIAEAKAAREEEEGEEDDDDDDEDLGTDEGGSDEGGPDETPDDRRS
;
A
#
# COMPACT_ATOMS: atom_id res chain seq x y z
N MET A 1 -8.36 5.24 -52.90
CA MET A 1 -7.71 3.96 -52.56
C MET A 1 -7.04 4.14 -51.22
N THR A 2 -7.62 3.49 -50.21
CA THR A 2 -7.05 3.07 -48.91
C THR A 2 -6.23 4.08 -48.10
N GLY A 3 -6.93 4.91 -47.32
CA GLY A 3 -6.48 5.31 -45.98
C GLY A 3 -7.06 4.31 -45.00
N GLY A 4 -6.23 3.46 -44.43
CA GLY A 4 -6.62 2.35 -43.56
C GLY A 4 -5.37 1.71 -42.99
N TYR A 5 -4.72 2.43 -42.07
CA TYR A 5 -3.61 1.96 -41.25
C TYR A 5 -3.58 2.83 -39.99
N ASP A 6 -4.50 2.57 -39.04
CA ASP A 6 -4.37 3.09 -37.66
C ASP A 6 -5.31 2.40 -36.65
N ASP A 7 -5.79 1.18 -36.92
CA ASP A 7 -6.74 0.49 -36.02
C ASP A 7 -6.16 -0.81 -35.45
N THR A 8 -5.22 -1.44 -36.16
CA THR A 8 -4.60 -2.71 -35.74
C THR A 8 -3.51 -2.58 -34.69
N ASP A 9 -2.82 -1.44 -34.60
CA ASP A 9 -1.79 -1.21 -33.58
C ASP A 9 -2.42 -0.92 -32.20
N ASN A 10 -3.53 -0.19 -32.16
CA ASN A 10 -4.22 0.17 -30.92
C ASN A 10 -4.90 -1.04 -30.24
N GLU A 11 -5.48 -1.95 -31.04
CA GLU A 11 -6.09 -3.20 -30.52
C GLU A 11 -5.04 -4.17 -29.93
N SER A 12 -3.79 -4.10 -30.42
CA SER A 12 -2.66 -4.86 -29.87
C SER A 12 -2.16 -4.27 -28.55
N ASP A 13 -2.13 -2.95 -28.43
CA ASP A 13 -1.69 -2.25 -27.22
C ASP A 13 -2.70 -2.41 -26.08
N ASP A 14 -4.00 -2.28 -26.36
CA ASP A 14 -5.07 -2.51 -25.39
C ASP A 14 -5.09 -3.97 -24.90
N ALA A 15 -4.86 -4.93 -25.80
CA ALA A 15 -4.77 -6.35 -25.46
C ALA A 15 -3.53 -6.65 -24.60
N TYR A 16 -2.40 -5.98 -24.89
CA TYR A 16 -1.19 -6.10 -24.08
C TYR A 16 -1.41 -5.53 -22.66
N GLU A 17 -2.00 -4.34 -22.55
CA GLU A 17 -2.26 -3.69 -21.26
C GLU A 17 -3.21 -4.54 -20.40
N ALA A 18 -4.29 -5.05 -21.00
CA ALA A 18 -5.22 -5.93 -20.30
C ALA A 18 -4.56 -7.23 -19.81
N ALA A 19 -3.70 -7.83 -20.63
CA ALA A 19 -2.93 -9.02 -20.24
C ALA A 19 -1.91 -8.69 -19.14
N PHE A 20 -1.23 -7.55 -19.24
CA PHE A 20 -0.30 -7.07 -18.24
C PHE A 20 -0.97 -6.89 -16.89
N GLU A 21 -2.11 -6.18 -16.84
CA GLU A 21 -2.83 -5.94 -15.58
C GLU A 21 -3.38 -7.23 -14.98
N THR A 22 -3.91 -8.14 -15.81
CA THR A 22 -4.37 -9.47 -15.36
C THR A 22 -3.25 -10.25 -14.68
N HIS A 23 -2.06 -10.28 -15.29
CA HIS A 23 -0.91 -11.00 -14.72
C HIS A 23 -0.28 -10.27 -13.54
N ARG A 24 -0.27 -8.95 -13.54
CA ARG A 24 0.17 -8.12 -12.42
C ARG A 24 -0.67 -8.42 -11.17
N ALA A 25 -1.99 -8.44 -11.30
CA ALA A 25 -2.90 -8.75 -10.19
C ALA A 25 -2.66 -10.17 -9.64
N ALA A 26 -2.56 -11.17 -10.54
CA ALA A 26 -2.29 -12.54 -10.11
C ALA A 26 -0.93 -12.70 -9.40
N LEU A 27 0.11 -12.00 -9.86
CA LEU A 27 1.42 -11.99 -9.19
C LEU A 27 1.36 -11.26 -7.84
N TYR A 28 0.61 -10.16 -7.76
CA TYR A 28 0.39 -9.43 -6.51
C TYR A 28 -0.24 -10.34 -5.45
N ASP A 29 -1.32 -11.04 -5.79
CA ASP A 29 -2.01 -11.94 -4.87
C ASP A 29 -1.08 -13.05 -4.36
N LEU A 30 -0.25 -13.63 -5.25
CA LEU A 30 0.74 -14.63 -4.86
C LEU A 30 1.81 -14.08 -3.92
N LEU A 31 2.28 -12.86 -4.18
CA LEU A 31 3.31 -12.20 -3.37
C LEU A 31 2.77 -11.83 -1.98
N VAL A 32 1.55 -11.31 -1.90
CA VAL A 32 0.88 -10.99 -0.62
C VAL A 32 0.61 -12.25 0.18
N ALA A 33 0.07 -13.30 -0.45
CA ALA A 33 -0.17 -14.57 0.24
C ALA A 33 1.13 -15.17 0.82
N TYR A 34 2.24 -15.07 0.08
CA TYR A 34 3.56 -15.49 0.57
C TYR A 34 4.05 -14.61 1.73
N ALA A 35 3.83 -13.30 1.65
CA ALA A 35 4.20 -12.38 2.70
C ALA A 35 3.42 -12.64 3.99
N ASP A 36 2.12 -12.87 3.90
CA ASP A 36 1.24 -13.22 5.02
C ASP A 36 1.67 -14.55 5.67
N GLU A 37 1.96 -15.58 4.87
CA GLU A 37 2.43 -16.88 5.38
C GLU A 37 3.75 -16.78 6.17
N HIS A 38 4.57 -15.78 5.84
CA HIS A 38 5.92 -15.62 6.38
C HIS A 38 6.14 -14.36 7.22
N ASP A 39 5.06 -13.68 7.63
CA ASP A 39 5.09 -12.42 8.40
C ASP A 39 6.04 -11.37 7.81
N LEU A 40 6.03 -11.20 6.48
CA LEU A 40 6.88 -10.23 5.79
C LEU A 40 6.18 -8.88 5.69
N SER A 41 6.88 -7.81 6.07
CA SER A 41 6.39 -6.44 5.85
C SER A 41 6.30 -6.11 4.35
N ASP A 42 5.32 -5.30 3.97
CA ASP A 42 5.16 -4.78 2.59
C ASP A 42 6.44 -4.13 2.04
N GLY A 43 7.17 -3.41 2.89
CA GLY A 43 8.44 -2.78 2.52
C GLY A 43 9.52 -3.79 2.12
N PHE A 44 9.56 -4.95 2.78
CA PHE A 44 10.47 -6.04 2.43
C PHE A 44 10.01 -6.76 1.15
N LEU A 45 8.69 -6.99 1.01
CA LEU A 45 8.12 -7.58 -0.20
C LEU A 45 8.39 -6.72 -1.45
N ALA A 46 8.27 -5.40 -1.33
CA ALA A 46 8.59 -4.46 -2.41
C ALA A 46 10.06 -4.55 -2.85
N LEU A 47 11.00 -4.74 -1.91
CA LEU A 47 12.41 -4.95 -2.22
C LEU A 47 12.65 -6.29 -2.92
N LEU A 48 12.01 -7.38 -2.45
CA LEU A 48 12.09 -8.69 -3.09
C LEU A 48 11.55 -8.67 -4.52
N ALA A 49 10.37 -8.10 -4.74
CA ALA A 49 9.77 -7.99 -6.06
C ALA A 49 10.67 -7.20 -7.03
N SER A 50 11.31 -6.13 -6.53
CA SER A 50 12.27 -5.33 -7.31
C SER A 50 13.51 -6.14 -7.72
N ASP A 51 14.09 -6.92 -6.80
CA ASP A 51 15.25 -7.78 -7.06
C ASP A 51 14.93 -8.90 -8.07
N ILE A 52 13.75 -9.51 -7.93
CA ILE A 52 13.23 -10.50 -8.88
C ILE A 52 13.07 -9.86 -10.27
N GLY A 53 12.48 -8.67 -10.35
CA GLY A 53 12.32 -7.94 -11.61
C GLY A 53 13.65 -7.65 -12.32
N LEU A 54 14.67 -7.23 -11.57
CA LEU A 54 16.02 -7.04 -12.10
C LEU A 54 16.61 -8.36 -12.64
N SER A 55 16.46 -9.45 -11.89
CA SER A 55 16.93 -10.76 -12.29
C SER A 55 16.24 -11.25 -13.57
N LEU A 56 14.92 -11.09 -13.66
CA LEU A 56 14.15 -11.41 -14.87
C LEU A 56 14.61 -10.58 -16.07
N ARG A 57 14.91 -9.28 -15.87
CA ARG A 57 15.43 -8.43 -16.94
C ARG A 57 16.79 -8.91 -17.45
N MET A 58 17.69 -9.29 -16.55
CA MET A 58 18.99 -9.85 -16.91
C MET A 58 18.84 -11.17 -17.70
N ILE A 59 17.90 -12.03 -17.29
CA ILE A 59 17.58 -13.29 -17.97
C ILE A 59 17.05 -13.01 -19.39
N ALA A 60 16.07 -12.10 -19.53
CA ALA A 60 15.50 -11.72 -20.81
C ALA A 60 16.58 -11.21 -21.78
N TYR A 61 17.46 -10.32 -21.31
CA TYR A 61 18.58 -9.84 -22.12
C TYR A 61 19.47 -11.01 -22.61
N ALA A 62 19.82 -11.92 -21.70
CA ALA A 62 20.68 -13.06 -22.02
C ALA A 62 20.02 -14.06 -22.99
N SER A 63 18.70 -14.27 -22.90
CA SER A 63 17.97 -15.21 -23.76
C SER A 63 17.64 -14.66 -25.14
N GLU A 64 17.40 -13.35 -25.25
CA GLU A 64 16.90 -12.72 -26.48
C GLU A 64 18.01 -12.08 -27.34
N THR A 65 19.18 -11.81 -26.74
CA THR A 65 20.31 -11.21 -27.46
C THR A 65 21.15 -12.29 -28.14
N GLU A 66 21.34 -12.20 -29.47
CA GLU A 66 22.12 -13.18 -30.24
C GLU A 66 23.58 -13.33 -29.74
N LYS A 67 24.19 -12.24 -29.30
CA LYS A 67 25.57 -12.20 -28.77
C LYS A 67 25.61 -11.34 -27.50
N PRO A 68 25.18 -11.89 -26.35
CA PRO A 68 25.08 -11.12 -25.12
C PRO A 68 26.47 -10.66 -24.67
N SER A 69 26.55 -9.45 -24.14
CA SER A 69 27.80 -8.89 -23.63
C SER A 69 27.56 -8.11 -22.35
N VAL A 70 28.61 -7.98 -21.52
CA VAL A 70 28.54 -7.19 -20.28
C VAL A 70 28.20 -5.73 -20.58
N GLY A 71 28.78 -5.16 -21.64
CA GLY A 71 28.52 -3.77 -22.04
C GLY A 71 27.07 -3.57 -22.49
N GLY A 72 26.52 -4.50 -23.27
CA GLY A 72 25.13 -4.45 -23.71
C GLY A 72 24.14 -4.62 -22.54
N LEU A 73 24.40 -5.56 -21.62
CA LEU A 73 23.56 -5.74 -20.44
C LEU A 73 23.53 -4.49 -19.56
N ARG A 74 24.67 -3.80 -19.38
CA ARG A 74 24.71 -2.54 -18.62
C ARG A 74 23.82 -1.47 -19.25
N LEU A 75 23.88 -1.30 -20.57
CA LEU A 75 23.03 -0.34 -21.28
C LEU A 75 21.54 -0.71 -21.19
N ASP A 76 21.24 -2.00 -21.22
CA ASP A 76 19.89 -2.51 -21.04
C ASP A 76 19.34 -2.21 -19.63
N LEU A 77 20.14 -2.48 -18.60
CA LEU A 77 19.79 -2.15 -17.21
C LEU A 77 19.68 -0.64 -16.97
N ASP A 78 20.54 0.18 -17.59
CA ASP A 78 20.42 1.64 -17.55
C ASP A 78 19.11 2.12 -18.19
N ARG A 79 18.61 1.43 -19.22
CA ARG A 79 17.31 1.73 -19.83
C ARG A 79 16.18 1.32 -18.88
N PHE A 80 16.21 0.10 -18.38
CA PHE A 80 15.21 -0.40 -17.43
C PHE A 80 15.10 0.47 -16.18
N ALA A 81 16.24 0.95 -15.64
CA ALA A 81 16.25 1.89 -14.53
C ALA A 81 15.57 3.24 -14.85
N ARG A 82 15.65 3.72 -16.09
CA ARG A 82 14.94 4.94 -16.51
C ARG A 82 13.44 4.71 -16.61
N GLU A 83 13.01 3.56 -17.14
CA GLU A 83 11.60 3.17 -17.22
C GLU A 83 10.98 3.07 -15.81
N LEU A 84 11.64 2.37 -14.88
CA LEU A 84 11.21 2.36 -13.46
C LEU A 84 11.19 3.76 -12.85
N GLY A 85 12.17 4.59 -13.19
CA GLY A 85 12.22 5.99 -12.77
C GLY A 85 11.08 6.85 -13.31
N GLU A 86 10.45 6.47 -14.42
CA GLU A 86 9.22 7.10 -14.93
C GLU A 86 8.02 6.71 -14.08
N SER A 87 7.84 5.42 -13.78
CA SER A 87 6.79 4.93 -12.88
C SER A 87 6.87 5.58 -11.50
N VAL A 88 8.07 5.70 -10.93
CA VAL A 88 8.28 6.37 -9.63
C VAL A 88 7.94 7.86 -9.70
N ARG A 89 8.31 8.54 -10.80
CA ARG A 89 7.96 9.96 -10.99
C ARG A 89 6.46 10.14 -11.11
N ASP A 90 5.77 9.20 -11.73
CA ASP A 90 4.32 9.25 -11.86
C ASP A 90 3.61 9.01 -10.53
N ALA A 91 4.00 7.96 -9.79
CA ALA A 91 3.51 7.70 -8.44
C ALA A 91 3.69 8.91 -7.50
N LYS A 92 4.82 9.63 -7.62
CA LYS A 92 5.06 10.87 -6.84
C LYS A 92 4.07 11.99 -7.14
N LYS A 93 3.52 12.08 -8.36
CA LYS A 93 2.50 13.09 -8.68
C LYS A 93 1.20 12.81 -7.92
N HIS A 94 0.86 11.54 -7.75
CA HIS A 94 -0.37 11.06 -7.10
C HIS A 94 -0.20 10.77 -5.60
N ALA A 95 1.00 10.98 -5.04
CA ALA A 95 1.29 10.65 -3.65
C ALA A 95 0.43 11.42 -2.64
N ALA A 96 0.05 12.66 -2.95
CA ALA A 96 -0.82 13.45 -2.08
C ALA A 96 -2.22 12.83 -1.98
N ASP A 97 -2.79 12.44 -3.13
CA ASP A 97 -4.11 11.82 -3.21
C ASP A 97 -4.12 10.46 -2.51
N PHE A 98 -3.09 9.65 -2.76
CA PHE A 98 -2.93 8.36 -2.09
C PHE A 98 -2.89 8.48 -0.56
N ILE A 99 -2.15 9.45 -0.01
CA ILE A 99 -2.10 9.67 1.45
C ILE A 99 -3.42 10.20 1.99
N ALA A 100 -4.15 11.01 1.22
CA ALA A 100 -5.47 11.48 1.63
C ALA A 100 -6.48 10.32 1.71
N GLU A 101 -6.50 9.45 0.69
CA GLU A 101 -7.35 8.26 0.65
C GLU A 101 -7.01 7.27 1.78
N ALA A 102 -5.72 6.99 1.99
CA ALA A 102 -5.29 6.09 3.06
C ALA A 102 -5.62 6.61 4.47
N LYS A 103 -5.70 7.93 4.66
CA LYS A 103 -6.15 8.51 5.94
C LYS A 103 -7.66 8.37 6.10
N ALA A 104 -8.43 8.68 5.06
CA ALA A 104 -9.88 8.55 5.09
C ALA A 104 -10.32 7.11 5.40
N ALA A 105 -9.67 6.11 4.77
CA ALA A 105 -9.95 4.71 5.04
C ALA A 105 -9.72 4.31 6.51
N ARG A 106 -8.70 4.88 7.17
CA ARG A 106 -8.43 4.62 8.60
C ARG A 106 -9.43 5.32 9.51
N GLU A 107 -9.82 6.54 9.16
CA GLU A 107 -10.85 7.28 9.91
C GLU A 107 -12.22 6.60 9.82
N GLU A 108 -12.54 5.96 8.69
CA GLU A 108 -13.74 5.13 8.53
C GLU A 108 -13.68 3.85 9.40
N GLU A 109 -12.54 3.17 9.46
CA GLU A 109 -12.34 2.01 10.34
C GLU A 109 -12.39 2.37 11.84
N GLU A 110 -11.87 3.53 12.23
CA GLU A 110 -11.86 4.01 13.63
C GLU A 110 -13.24 4.57 14.06
N GLY A 111 -14.03 5.13 13.14
CA GLY A 111 -15.34 5.71 13.42
C GLY A 111 -16.48 4.70 13.63
N GLU A 112 -16.26 3.42 13.34
CA GLU A 112 -17.23 2.34 13.60
C GLU A 112 -17.16 1.76 15.03
N GLU A 113 -16.15 2.13 15.85
CA GLU A 113 -15.99 1.64 17.24
C GLU A 113 -16.62 2.53 18.32
N ASP A 114 -17.10 3.73 17.99
CA ASP A 114 -17.60 4.74 18.95
C ASP A 114 -19.16 4.78 19.11
N ASP A 115 -19.91 3.90 18.43
CA ASP A 115 -21.39 3.92 18.41
C ASP A 115 -22.08 2.97 19.43
N ASP A 116 -21.34 2.32 20.34
CA ASP A 116 -21.88 1.33 21.30
C ASP A 116 -21.83 1.74 22.80
N ASP A 117 -21.54 3.00 23.15
CA ASP A 117 -21.41 3.46 24.56
C ASP A 117 -22.24 4.72 24.90
N ASP A 118 -23.44 4.88 24.32
CA ASP A 118 -24.36 5.98 24.66
C ASP A 118 -25.73 5.47 25.16
N ASP A 119 -25.71 4.54 26.12
CA ASP A 119 -26.91 4.05 26.83
C ASP A 119 -26.72 4.06 28.37
N GLU A 120 -26.33 5.21 28.94
CA GLU A 120 -26.56 5.51 30.35
C GLU A 120 -27.22 6.90 30.55
N ASP A 121 -28.55 6.97 30.51
CA ASP A 121 -29.31 7.85 31.42
C ASP A 121 -30.80 7.46 31.52
N LEU A 122 -31.14 6.64 32.52
CA LEU A 122 -32.47 6.73 33.14
C LEU A 122 -32.28 6.89 34.64
N GLY A 123 -32.21 8.15 35.03
CA GLY A 123 -32.12 8.61 36.40
C GLY A 123 -33.07 7.93 37.38
N THR A 124 -32.58 7.75 38.61
CA THR A 124 -33.42 7.55 39.77
C THR A 124 -33.13 8.66 40.76
N ASP A 125 -34.06 9.59 40.79
CA ASP A 125 -34.15 10.69 41.74
C ASP A 125 -34.85 10.23 43.03
N GLU A 126 -34.49 10.93 44.10
CA GLU A 126 -35.11 11.07 45.42
C GLU A 126 -34.85 10.03 46.54
N GLY A 127 -34.27 10.56 47.63
CA GLY A 127 -34.44 10.02 48.99
C GLY A 127 -33.39 10.52 49.98
N GLY A 128 -33.55 11.73 50.52
CA GLY A 128 -32.59 12.37 51.43
C GLY A 128 -32.57 11.87 52.89
N SER A 129 -32.06 12.77 53.76
CA SER A 129 -31.77 12.67 55.22
C SER A 129 -30.45 11.94 55.54
N ASP A 130 -29.59 12.35 56.47
CA ASP A 130 -29.66 13.32 57.56
C ASP A 130 -28.24 13.55 58.14
N GLU A 131 -28.12 14.63 58.90
CA GLU A 131 -27.01 15.28 59.60
C GLU A 131 -25.80 14.50 60.18
N GLY A 132 -24.66 15.22 60.26
CA GLY A 132 -23.66 15.05 61.33
C GLY A 132 -22.19 15.33 60.96
N GLY A 133 -21.72 16.58 61.08
CA GLY A 133 -20.27 16.91 61.09
C GLY A 133 -19.62 16.68 62.47
N PRO A 134 -18.42 17.24 62.77
CA PRO A 134 -17.36 17.76 61.90
C PRO A 134 -15.94 17.26 62.27
N ASP A 135 -14.94 17.77 61.55
CA ASP A 135 -13.59 18.18 62.03
C ASP A 135 -12.49 17.13 62.27
N GLU A 136 -11.46 17.12 61.42
CA GLU A 136 -10.11 17.68 61.70
C GLU A 136 -9.12 17.19 60.61
N THR A 137 -8.36 18.14 60.07
CA THR A 137 -7.11 17.92 59.31
C THR A 137 -5.94 18.35 60.22
N PRO A 138 -4.64 18.29 59.86
CA PRO A 138 -3.91 17.53 58.84
C PRO A 138 -2.60 16.87 59.40
N ASP A 139 -1.80 16.32 58.48
CA ASP A 139 -0.33 16.47 58.40
C ASP A 139 0.60 15.35 58.92
N ASP A 140 1.74 15.31 58.20
CA ASP A 140 3.07 14.92 58.59
C ASP A 140 3.59 13.47 58.35
N ARG A 141 4.31 13.38 57.21
CA ARG A 141 5.77 13.14 57.13
C ARG A 141 6.34 11.72 57.20
N ARG A 142 7.28 11.52 56.25
CA ARG A 142 8.59 10.81 56.34
C ARG A 142 8.48 9.28 56.34
N SER A 143 9.30 8.51 55.62
CA SER A 143 10.51 8.73 54.81
C SER A 143 10.64 7.56 53.84
#